data_AF-A0A942MWK9-F1
#
_entry.id   AF-A0A942MWK9-F1
#
_cell.length_a   1.000
_cell.length_b   1.000
_cell.length_c   1.000
_cell.angle_alpha   90.00
_cell.angle_beta   90.00
_cell.angle_gamma   90.00
#
_symmetry.space_group_name_H-M   'P 1'
#
loop_
_entity.id
_entity.type
_entity.pdbx_description
1 polymer ?
#
loop_
_entity_poly.entity_id
_entity_poly.type
_entity_poly.pdbx_seq_one_letter_code
_entity_poly.pdbx_strand_id
1 'polypeptide(L)'
;MICNNCGNNNNDENKFCIKCGKELSVIKNTSPNACPNCGAENGESSKYCVSCGKQLILKSETINNTFQRKQKSKKQLRQESKNSLKKNAIRKNSYFNNLKFLWIPVGVVIGTVIIVLSLELIFNKYPNSSEIPIEQKSTNPIVEAKVYEIASKFICSCGSCNEEPLETCKCATAAEERQFIRDYLEKNQNPDDIVIAVANKYGWLKAEFASNYNVDVSRIWNPNQLQITKDLISNQPDLINTKATISDKYTIYSAFNCPCGKCAVDELRDCTCNHPNGATEVKKFIDEKINENKYTINEIVDIVDQKYGGKKI
;
A
#
# COMPACT_ATOMS: atom_id res chain seq x y z
N MET A 1 -11.16 -5.86 -27.63
CA MET A 1 -11.54 -5.81 -26.20
C MET A 1 -10.32 -6.04 -25.29
N ILE A 2 -10.23 -5.28 -24.20
CA ILE A 2 -9.10 -5.36 -23.26
C ILE A 2 -9.35 -6.51 -22.27
N CYS A 3 -8.36 -7.38 -22.06
CA CYS A 3 -8.46 -8.46 -21.10
C CYS A 3 -8.44 -7.92 -19.66
N ASN A 4 -9.48 -8.20 -18.89
CA ASN A 4 -9.58 -7.77 -17.49
C ASN A 4 -8.55 -8.43 -16.56
N ASN A 5 -7.89 -9.49 -17.01
CA ASN A 5 -6.88 -10.22 -16.22
C ASN A 5 -5.45 -9.71 -16.44
N CYS A 6 -5.10 -9.31 -17.67
CA CYS A 6 -3.71 -8.97 -18.02
C CYS A 6 -3.56 -7.65 -18.80
N GLY A 7 -4.66 -6.96 -19.09
CA GLY A 7 -4.66 -5.68 -19.83
C GLY A 7 -4.32 -5.78 -21.31
N ASN A 8 -4.07 -6.99 -21.85
CA ASN A 8 -3.76 -7.15 -23.27
C ASN A 8 -4.96 -6.75 -24.13
N ASN A 9 -4.73 -6.01 -25.22
CA ASN A 9 -5.76 -5.71 -26.20
C ASN A 9 -5.94 -6.90 -27.14
N ASN A 10 -7.15 -7.44 -27.21
CA ASN A 10 -7.49 -8.60 -28.05
C ASN A 10 -8.50 -8.15 -29.11
N ASN A 11 -8.61 -8.90 -30.22
CA ASN A 11 -9.69 -8.69 -31.17
C ASN A 11 -11.04 -9.01 -30.49
N ASP A 12 -12.11 -8.36 -30.92
CA ASP A 12 -13.46 -8.55 -30.40
C ASP A 12 -14.05 -9.94 -30.76
N GLU A 13 -13.42 -10.66 -31.70
CA GLU A 13 -13.75 -12.06 -32.03
C GLU A 13 -13.05 -13.08 -31.11
N ASN A 14 -12.05 -12.67 -30.33
CA ASN A 14 -11.33 -13.57 -29.44
C ASN A 14 -12.21 -13.97 -28.23
N LYS A 15 -12.54 -15.27 -28.12
CA LYS A 15 -13.19 -15.82 -26.92
C LYS A 15 -12.27 -15.90 -25.70
N PHE A 16 -10.96 -15.95 -25.91
CA PHE A 16 -9.94 -16.03 -24.87
C PHE A 16 -8.81 -15.04 -25.16
N CYS A 17 -8.19 -14.52 -24.10
CA CYS A 17 -7.08 -13.60 -24.23
C CYS A 17 -5.87 -14.28 -24.86
N ILE A 18 -5.34 -13.70 -25.95
CA ILE A 18 -4.20 -14.27 -26.68
C ILE A 18 -2.90 -14.29 -25.86
N LYS A 19 -2.85 -13.52 -24.76
CA LYS A 19 -1.66 -13.40 -23.91
C LYS A 19 -1.73 -14.27 -22.66
N CYS A 20 -2.86 -14.30 -21.96
CA CYS A 20 -2.99 -14.99 -20.67
C CYS A 20 -3.98 -16.17 -20.67
N GLY A 21 -4.64 -16.45 -21.80
CA GLY A 21 -5.57 -17.57 -21.95
C GLY A 21 -6.92 -17.41 -21.25
N LYS A 22 -7.15 -16.33 -20.50
CA LYS A 22 -8.41 -16.14 -19.76
C LYS A 22 -9.56 -15.77 -20.69
N GLU A 23 -10.74 -16.32 -20.42
CA GLU A 23 -11.95 -16.07 -21.19
C GLU A 23 -12.30 -14.58 -21.21
N LEU A 24 -12.65 -14.10 -22.40
CA LEU A 24 -13.04 -12.75 -22.68
C LEU A 24 -14.57 -12.72 -22.75
N SER A 25 -15.20 -12.33 -21.64
CA SER A 25 -16.66 -12.23 -21.58
C SER A 25 -17.14 -11.03 -22.40
N VAL A 26 -17.92 -11.30 -23.44
CA VAL A 26 -18.66 -10.28 -24.18
C VAL A 26 -19.79 -9.81 -23.29
N ILE A 27 -19.58 -8.72 -22.54
CA ILE A 27 -20.64 -8.11 -21.74
C ILE A 27 -21.58 -7.40 -22.73
N LYS A 28 -22.69 -8.06 -23.08
CA LYS A 28 -23.86 -7.38 -23.63
C LYS A 28 -24.37 -6.45 -22.53
N ASN A 29 -24.15 -5.15 -22.71
CA ASN A 29 -24.50 -4.10 -21.76
C ASN A 29 -26.02 -4.04 -21.57
N THR A 30 -26.52 -4.59 -20.47
CA THR A 30 -27.88 -4.37 -19.97
C THR A 30 -27.83 -3.68 -18.61
N SER A 31 -27.20 -2.50 -18.55
CA SER A 31 -27.61 -1.37 -17.69
C SER A 31 -26.63 -0.21 -17.89
N PRO A 32 -27.09 1.04 -18.02
CA PRO A 32 -26.23 2.19 -18.28
C PRO A 32 -25.32 2.59 -17.10
N ASN A 33 -25.50 2.01 -15.90
CA ASN A 33 -24.77 2.39 -14.69
C ASN A 33 -23.86 1.30 -14.10
N ALA A 34 -23.64 0.21 -14.85
CA ALA A 34 -22.69 -0.82 -14.43
C ALA A 34 -21.25 -0.35 -14.62
N CYS A 35 -20.40 -0.59 -13.62
CA CYS A 35 -19.00 -0.23 -13.68
C CYS A 35 -18.31 -1.06 -14.80
N PRO A 36 -17.65 -0.43 -15.78
CA PRO A 36 -17.01 -1.18 -16.87
C PRO A 36 -15.80 -2.00 -16.39
N ASN A 37 -15.28 -1.72 -15.20
CA ASN A 37 -14.11 -2.41 -14.65
C ASN A 37 -14.48 -3.62 -13.78
N CYS A 38 -15.55 -3.55 -13.00
CA CYS A 38 -15.92 -4.63 -12.06
C CYS A 38 -17.36 -5.11 -12.17
N GLY A 39 -18.18 -4.51 -13.03
CA GLY A 39 -19.58 -4.87 -13.23
C GLY A 39 -20.56 -4.41 -12.16
N ALA A 40 -20.08 -3.79 -11.06
CA ALA A 40 -20.96 -3.35 -9.98
C ALA A 40 -21.91 -2.25 -10.46
N GLU A 41 -23.19 -2.34 -10.08
CA GLU A 41 -24.16 -1.28 -10.34
C GLU A 41 -23.88 -0.06 -9.46
N ASN A 42 -24.01 1.13 -10.04
CA ASN A 42 -23.77 2.38 -9.35
C ASN A 42 -24.99 3.31 -9.53
N GLY A 43 -25.14 4.28 -8.63
CA GLY A 43 -26.16 5.31 -8.80
C GLY A 43 -25.86 6.20 -10.03
N GLU A 44 -26.91 6.74 -10.66
CA GLU A 44 -26.84 7.54 -11.90
C GLU A 44 -25.89 8.74 -11.83
N SER A 45 -25.64 9.29 -10.63
CA SER A 45 -24.75 10.43 -10.38
C SER A 45 -23.37 10.05 -9.82
N SER A 46 -23.09 8.75 -9.70
CA SER A 46 -21.84 8.26 -9.11
C SER A 46 -20.66 8.60 -10.00
N LYS A 47 -19.74 9.43 -9.50
CA LYS A 47 -18.49 9.77 -10.22
C LYS A 47 -17.45 8.66 -10.13
N TYR A 48 -17.55 7.82 -9.10
CA TYR A 48 -16.65 6.69 -8.83
C TYR A 48 -17.47 5.45 -8.50
N CYS A 49 -16.93 4.29 -8.83
CA CYS A 49 -17.57 3.02 -8.54
C CYS A 49 -17.59 2.76 -7.05
N VAL A 50 -18.76 2.45 -6.49
CA VAL A 50 -18.92 2.16 -5.05
C VAL A 50 -18.18 0.90 -4.61
N SER A 51 -17.90 -0.01 -5.56
CA SER A 51 -17.28 -1.30 -5.27
C SER A 51 -15.76 -1.31 -5.53
N CYS A 52 -15.28 -0.67 -6.60
CA CYS A 52 -13.85 -0.71 -6.96
C CYS A 52 -13.15 0.66 -6.95
N GLY A 53 -13.85 1.75 -6.61
CA GLY A 53 -13.29 3.10 -6.52
C GLY A 53 -12.89 3.76 -7.84
N LYS A 54 -12.93 3.03 -8.98
CA LYS A 54 -12.57 3.60 -10.29
C LYS A 54 -13.60 4.60 -10.79
N GLN A 55 -13.13 5.64 -11.46
CA GLN A 55 -13.98 6.69 -12.01
C GLN A 55 -14.96 6.12 -13.04
N LEU A 56 -16.24 6.46 -12.90
CA LEU A 56 -17.29 6.13 -13.84
C LEU A 56 -17.34 7.24 -14.88
N ILE A 57 -17.13 6.88 -16.15
CA ILE A 57 -17.16 7.84 -17.26
C ILE A 57 -18.64 8.12 -17.56
N LEU A 58 -19.19 9.15 -16.92
CA LEU A 58 -20.54 9.63 -17.22
C LEU A 58 -20.56 10.22 -18.63
N LYS A 59 -21.19 9.51 -19.56
CA LYS A 59 -21.40 9.99 -20.92
C LYS A 59 -22.75 10.72 -20.97
N SER A 60 -22.78 11.99 -20.59
CA SER A 60 -23.92 12.88 -20.87
C SER A 60 -23.66 13.69 -22.14
N GLU A 61 -24.36 13.25 -23.20
CA GLU A 61 -24.98 14.04 -24.27
C GLU A 61 -24.11 14.71 -25.36
N THR A 62 -24.14 14.03 -26.50
CA THR A 62 -23.98 14.49 -27.89
C THR A 62 -24.73 15.79 -28.20
N ILE A 63 -24.13 16.72 -28.97
CA ILE A 63 -24.67 17.28 -30.23
C ILE A 63 -23.57 18.08 -30.98
N ASN A 64 -23.19 17.52 -32.13
CA ASN A 64 -22.88 18.13 -33.43
C ASN A 64 -21.97 19.38 -33.52
N ASN A 65 -20.81 19.24 -34.17
CA ASN A 65 -20.68 19.61 -35.59
C ASN A 65 -19.28 19.32 -36.16
N THR A 66 -19.26 18.33 -37.05
CA THR A 66 -18.77 18.41 -38.43
C THR A 66 -17.49 19.20 -38.73
N PHE A 67 -16.43 18.44 -39.02
CA PHE A 67 -15.35 18.83 -39.92
C PHE A 67 -15.88 19.50 -41.20
N GLN A 68 -15.49 20.76 -41.48
CA GLN A 68 -15.23 21.20 -42.85
C GLN A 68 -14.08 22.22 -42.92
N ARG A 69 -13.19 21.92 -43.86
CA ARG A 69 -12.05 22.72 -44.34
C ARG A 69 -12.53 23.95 -45.12
N LYS A 70 -11.67 24.99 -45.09
CA LYS A 70 -11.37 26.01 -46.14
C LYS A 70 -12.50 26.96 -46.59
N GLN A 71 -12.21 28.26 -46.47
CA GLN A 71 -12.18 29.32 -47.52
C GLN A 71 -12.22 30.68 -46.79
N LYS A 72 -11.22 31.58 -46.83
CA LYS A 72 -10.73 32.47 -47.91
C LYS A 72 -11.81 33.30 -48.65
N SER A 73 -11.86 34.61 -48.35
CA SER A 73 -12.13 35.71 -49.30
C SER A 73 -11.67 37.03 -48.65
N LYS A 74 -10.59 37.67 -49.12
CA LYS A 74 -10.56 38.75 -50.15
C LYS A 74 -11.35 40.01 -49.72
N LYS A 75 -10.93 41.27 -49.91
CA LYS A 75 -9.79 41.94 -50.55
C LYS A 75 -10.20 43.41 -50.66
N GLN A 76 -9.35 44.39 -50.31
CA GLN A 76 -9.21 45.71 -50.98
C GLN A 76 -8.10 46.51 -50.28
N LEU A 77 -6.85 46.48 -50.80
CA LEU A 77 -6.21 47.42 -51.76
C LEU A 77 -5.78 48.74 -51.06
N ARG A 78 -4.48 48.94 -50.75
CA ARG A 78 -3.42 49.64 -51.56
C ARG A 78 -3.93 50.98 -52.13
N GLN A 79 -3.25 52.12 -52.06
CA GLN A 79 -1.83 52.45 -51.84
C GLN A 79 -1.73 53.98 -51.66
N GLU A 80 -0.77 54.41 -50.86
CA GLU A 80 0.10 55.60 -51.02
C GLU A 80 -0.33 56.73 -51.98
N SER A 81 -0.37 57.97 -51.49
CA SER A 81 0.62 59.01 -51.87
C SER A 81 0.42 60.36 -51.17
N LYS A 82 1.51 60.77 -50.50
CA LYS A 82 2.18 62.09 -50.46
C LYS A 82 1.38 63.36 -50.14
N ASN A 83 1.83 64.00 -49.05
CA ASN A 83 2.24 65.42 -48.92
C ASN A 83 1.19 66.48 -49.28
N SER A 84 0.87 67.49 -48.48
CA SER A 84 1.67 68.29 -47.55
C SER A 84 0.76 69.38 -46.99
N LEU A 85 0.84 69.70 -45.70
CA LEU A 85 0.89 71.09 -45.22
C LEU A 85 1.17 71.12 -43.70
N LYS A 86 2.44 71.43 -43.42
CA LYS A 86 2.98 72.12 -42.23
C LYS A 86 1.97 73.10 -41.62
N LYS A 87 1.83 73.31 -40.31
CA LYS A 87 2.80 73.72 -39.25
C LYS A 87 1.88 74.12 -38.04
N ASN A 88 2.18 74.13 -36.74
CA ASN A 88 3.33 74.54 -35.97
C ASN A 88 3.13 74.12 -34.49
N ALA A 89 4.26 73.82 -33.81
CA ALA A 89 4.58 74.03 -32.38
C ALA A 89 3.66 73.36 -31.31
N ILE A 90 4.18 72.64 -30.32
CA ILE A 90 4.99 73.18 -29.21
C ILE A 90 5.92 72.10 -28.59
N ARG A 91 7.12 72.59 -28.25
CA ARG A 91 8.24 72.09 -27.42
C ARG A 91 8.23 70.68 -26.81
N LYS A 92 9.36 70.03 -27.11
CA LYS A 92 9.95 68.81 -26.52
C LYS A 92 10.04 68.88 -24.99
N ASN A 93 9.69 67.76 -24.33
CA ASN A 93 10.53 67.22 -23.26
C ASN A 93 10.87 65.75 -23.59
N SER A 94 12.14 65.45 -23.44
CA SER A 94 12.85 64.26 -23.92
C SER A 94 13.28 63.45 -22.72
N TYR A 95 12.56 62.38 -22.38
CA TYR A 95 13.12 61.32 -21.52
C TYR A 95 12.38 59.96 -21.58
N PHE A 96 11.58 59.68 -22.60
CA PHE A 96 10.90 58.38 -22.69
C PHE A 96 10.74 58.02 -24.16
N ASN A 97 11.68 57.26 -24.74
CA ASN A 97 11.44 56.41 -25.92
C ASN A 97 12.62 55.50 -26.32
N ASN A 98 13.65 55.33 -25.48
CA ASN A 98 14.76 54.41 -25.77
C ASN A 98 14.84 53.21 -24.80
N LEU A 99 13.72 52.83 -24.16
CA LEU A 99 13.66 51.64 -23.29
C LEU A 99 12.94 50.45 -23.96
N LYS A 100 12.33 50.63 -25.13
CA LYS A 100 11.55 49.57 -25.79
C LYS A 100 12.39 48.45 -26.42
N PHE A 101 13.68 48.67 -26.67
CA PHE A 101 14.55 47.67 -27.30
C PHE A 101 15.36 46.80 -26.33
N LEU A 102 15.40 47.15 -25.03
CA LEU A 102 16.04 46.30 -24.02
C LEU A 102 15.10 45.23 -23.44
N TRP A 103 13.79 45.39 -23.57
CA TRP A 103 12.80 44.47 -23.01
C TRP A 103 12.68 43.18 -23.82
N ILE A 104 13.06 43.21 -25.10
CA ILE A 104 13.04 42.02 -25.96
C ILE A 104 14.11 41.01 -25.51
N PRO A 105 15.41 41.36 -25.38
CA PRO A 105 16.39 40.41 -24.87
C PRO A 105 16.16 40.07 -23.39
N VAL A 106 15.75 41.03 -22.56
CA VAL A 106 15.45 40.78 -21.14
C VAL A 106 14.25 39.85 -20.97
N GLY A 107 13.20 40.02 -21.78
CA GLY A 107 12.02 39.13 -21.80
C GLY A 107 12.34 37.73 -22.31
N VAL A 108 13.23 37.60 -23.30
CA VAL A 108 13.70 36.28 -23.77
C VAL A 108 14.52 35.59 -22.69
N VAL A 109 15.45 36.29 -22.03
CA VAL A 109 16.26 35.71 -20.95
C VAL A 109 15.40 35.31 -19.76
N ILE A 110 14.50 36.19 -19.30
CA ILE A 110 13.58 35.89 -18.19
C ILE A 110 12.62 34.76 -18.58
N GLY A 111 12.11 34.75 -19.82
CA GLY A 111 11.28 33.68 -20.34
C GLY A 111 12.02 32.34 -20.36
N THR A 112 13.28 32.32 -20.80
CA THR A 112 14.10 31.10 -20.80
C THR A 112 14.41 30.62 -19.37
N VAL A 113 14.68 31.53 -18.43
CA VAL A 113 14.90 31.16 -17.02
C VAL A 113 13.61 30.63 -16.40
N ILE A 114 12.46 31.25 -16.65
CA ILE A 114 11.16 30.76 -16.17
C ILE A 114 10.84 29.40 -16.81
N ILE A 115 11.13 29.19 -18.09
CA ILE A 115 10.96 27.90 -18.77
C ILE A 115 11.88 26.84 -18.18
N VAL A 116 13.15 27.15 -17.88
CA VAL A 116 14.08 26.23 -17.24
C VAL A 116 13.64 25.90 -15.81
N LEU A 117 13.25 26.90 -15.02
CA LEU A 117 12.75 26.71 -13.65
C LEU A 117 11.42 25.93 -13.63
N SER A 118 10.53 26.18 -14.59
CA SER A 118 9.29 25.42 -14.72
C SER A 118 9.53 24.00 -15.25
N LEU A 119 10.51 23.81 -16.13
CA LEU A 119 10.97 22.48 -16.53
C LEU A 119 11.62 21.73 -15.36
N GLU A 120 12.44 22.37 -14.53
CA GLU A 120 13.01 21.78 -13.30
C GLU A 120 11.93 21.36 -12.30
N LEU A 121 10.87 22.17 -12.13
CA LEU A 121 9.70 21.81 -11.31
C LEU A 121 8.87 20.66 -11.92
N ILE A 122 8.86 20.51 -13.23
CA ILE A 122 8.20 19.39 -13.92
C ILE A 122 9.07 18.12 -13.83
N PHE A 123 10.37 18.18 -14.08
CA PHE A 123 11.29 17.04 -13.96
C PHE A 123 11.42 16.53 -12.51
N ASN A 124 11.45 17.40 -11.50
CA ASN A 124 11.48 16.96 -10.10
C ASN A 124 10.15 16.37 -9.59
N LYS A 125 9.04 16.57 -10.32
CA LYS A 125 7.73 16.04 -9.94
C LYS A 125 7.33 14.76 -10.68
N TYR A 126 8.04 14.44 -11.75
CA TYR A 126 7.90 13.16 -12.46
C TYR A 126 9.12 12.29 -12.16
N PRO A 127 9.10 11.45 -11.09
CA PRO A 127 10.02 10.33 -11.04
C PRO A 127 9.82 9.55 -12.33
N ASN A 128 10.91 9.44 -13.08
CA ASN A 128 10.94 8.82 -14.39
C ASN A 128 10.37 7.40 -14.31
N SER A 129 9.58 7.09 -15.32
CA SER A 129 8.90 5.82 -15.52
C SER A 129 9.83 4.61 -15.40
N SER A 130 9.40 3.63 -14.61
CA SER A 130 9.71 2.20 -14.75
C SER A 130 11.18 1.82 -14.87
N GLU A 131 12.01 2.19 -13.89
CA GLU A 131 13.05 1.27 -13.47
C GLU A 131 12.45 0.41 -12.35
N ILE A 132 12.42 -0.91 -12.56
CA ILE A 132 12.20 -1.86 -11.47
C ILE A 132 13.25 -1.49 -10.42
N PRO A 133 12.89 -1.22 -9.14
CA PRO A 133 13.88 -0.93 -8.12
C PRO A 133 14.89 -2.06 -8.11
N ILE A 134 16.10 -1.80 -8.64
CA ILE A 134 17.16 -2.78 -8.66
C ILE A 134 17.57 -2.90 -7.19
N GLU A 135 17.27 -4.05 -6.59
CA GLU A 135 17.67 -4.36 -5.23
C GLU A 135 19.20 -4.30 -5.13
N GLN A 136 19.71 -3.23 -4.53
CA GLN A 136 21.13 -3.03 -4.32
C GLN A 136 21.52 -3.63 -2.98
N LYS A 137 22.04 -4.85 -3.03
CA LYS A 137 22.54 -5.56 -1.84
C LYS A 137 23.74 -4.85 -1.24
N SER A 138 23.86 -4.91 0.09
CA SER A 138 25.03 -4.42 0.80
C SER A 138 26.23 -5.30 0.46
N THR A 139 27.42 -4.71 0.41
CA THR A 139 28.68 -5.45 0.23
C THR A 139 29.11 -6.17 1.51
N ASN A 140 28.47 -5.86 2.65
CA ASN A 140 28.74 -6.50 3.93
C ASN A 140 27.85 -7.75 4.13
N PRO A 141 28.42 -8.97 4.19
CA PRO A 141 27.65 -10.20 4.34
C PRO A 141 26.88 -10.29 5.68
N ILE A 142 27.34 -9.61 6.73
CA ILE A 142 26.65 -9.59 8.03
C ILE A 142 25.34 -8.79 7.92
N VAL A 143 25.35 -7.70 7.15
CA VAL A 143 24.15 -6.91 6.89
C VAL A 143 23.14 -7.76 6.13
N GLU A 144 23.56 -8.42 5.05
CA GLU A 144 22.67 -9.27 4.25
C GLU A 144 22.09 -10.46 5.05
N ALA A 145 22.88 -11.06 5.96
CA ALA A 145 22.37 -12.10 6.85
C ALA A 145 21.26 -11.58 7.77
N LYS A 146 21.43 -10.38 8.32
CA LYS A 146 20.39 -9.71 9.14
C LYS A 146 19.18 -9.31 8.32
N VAL A 147 19.37 -8.85 7.07
CA VAL A 147 18.27 -8.56 6.14
C VAL A 147 17.42 -9.82 5.93
N TYR A 148 18.07 -10.96 5.67
CA TYR A 148 17.40 -12.24 5.51
C TYR A 148 16.63 -12.63 6.77
N GLU A 149 17.26 -12.53 7.94
CA GLU A 149 16.64 -12.89 9.22
C GLU A 149 15.43 -12.01 9.57
N ILE A 150 15.51 -10.69 9.35
CA ILE A 150 14.38 -9.78 9.56
C ILE A 150 13.28 -10.04 8.53
N ALA A 151 13.63 -10.13 7.25
CA ALA A 151 12.68 -10.40 6.18
C ALA A 151 11.93 -11.73 6.37
N SER A 152 12.59 -12.76 6.92
CA SER A 152 11.96 -14.05 7.21
C SER A 152 10.80 -14.01 8.18
N LYS A 153 10.66 -12.91 8.93
CA LYS A 153 9.53 -12.69 9.85
C LYS A 153 8.26 -12.20 9.14
N PHE A 154 8.35 -11.86 7.85
CA PHE A 154 7.27 -11.24 7.08
C PHE A 154 6.85 -12.08 5.87
N ILE A 155 5.59 -11.90 5.48
CA ILE A 155 5.09 -12.25 4.16
C ILE A 155 5.18 -11.02 3.26
N CYS A 156 5.47 -11.22 1.98
CA CYS A 156 5.52 -10.09 1.06
C CYS A 156 4.16 -9.38 0.95
N SER A 157 4.15 -8.06 1.16
CA SER A 157 2.92 -7.26 1.18
C SER A 157 2.32 -6.98 -0.20
N CYS A 158 2.91 -7.53 -1.28
CA CYS A 158 2.58 -7.19 -2.65
C CYS A 158 1.19 -7.63 -3.13
N GLY A 159 0.54 -8.54 -2.40
CA GLY A 159 -0.82 -9.05 -2.69
C GLY A 159 -0.96 -9.87 -3.98
N SER A 160 0.13 -10.11 -4.73
CA SER A 160 0.13 -10.82 -6.02
C SER A 160 1.20 -11.90 -6.14
N CYS A 161 1.96 -12.10 -5.06
CA CYS A 161 3.10 -13.02 -4.95
C CYS A 161 2.75 -14.28 -4.14
N ASN A 162 1.48 -14.69 -4.13
CA ASN A 162 1.00 -15.90 -3.45
C ASN A 162 1.47 -16.04 -1.99
N GLU A 163 1.57 -14.91 -1.27
CA GLU A 163 1.99 -14.90 0.14
C GLU A 163 3.38 -15.53 0.35
N GLU A 164 4.28 -15.38 -0.61
CA GLU A 164 5.67 -15.81 -0.46
C GLU A 164 6.37 -15.07 0.71
N PRO A 165 7.24 -15.76 1.47
CA PRO A 165 8.08 -15.13 2.48
C PRO A 165 8.93 -14.00 1.89
N LEU A 166 9.00 -12.87 2.60
CA LEU A 166 9.62 -11.65 2.10
C LEU A 166 11.10 -11.84 1.74
N GLU A 167 11.84 -12.71 2.41
CA GLU A 167 13.23 -13.05 2.14
C GLU A 167 13.44 -13.83 0.83
N THR A 168 12.41 -14.51 0.35
CA THR A 168 12.47 -15.33 -0.88
C THR A 168 11.77 -14.67 -2.08
N CYS A 169 10.81 -13.79 -1.83
CA CYS A 169 9.99 -13.19 -2.87
C CYS A 169 10.81 -12.26 -3.79
N LYS A 170 10.63 -12.40 -5.11
CA LYS A 170 11.40 -11.66 -6.12
C LYS A 170 10.66 -10.47 -6.74
N CYS A 171 9.50 -10.11 -6.20
CA CYS A 171 8.71 -9.01 -6.74
C CYS A 171 9.32 -7.64 -6.38
N ALA A 172 8.92 -6.59 -7.10
CA ALA A 172 9.42 -5.23 -6.89
C ALA A 172 9.11 -4.71 -5.46
N THR A 173 7.93 -5.03 -4.91
CA THR A 173 7.57 -4.67 -3.54
C THR A 173 8.49 -5.34 -2.53
N ALA A 174 8.77 -6.64 -2.69
CA ALA A 174 9.69 -7.36 -1.82
C ALA A 174 11.12 -6.79 -1.89
N ALA A 175 11.57 -6.42 -3.08
CA ALA A 175 12.86 -5.75 -3.28
C ALA A 175 12.91 -4.40 -2.54
N GLU A 176 11.83 -3.61 -2.58
CA GLU A 176 11.72 -2.34 -1.86
C GLU A 176 11.69 -2.54 -0.33
N GLU A 177 10.90 -3.49 0.16
CA GLU A 177 10.80 -3.82 1.59
C GLU A 177 12.16 -4.28 2.15
N ARG A 178 12.89 -5.13 1.41
CA ARG A 178 14.26 -5.53 1.80
C ARG A 178 15.25 -4.38 1.72
N GLN A 179 15.09 -3.45 0.78
CA GLN A 179 15.91 -2.25 0.72
C GLN A 179 15.68 -1.36 1.95
N PHE A 180 14.42 -1.20 2.38
CA PHE A 180 14.11 -0.48 3.60
C PHE A 180 14.80 -1.09 4.83
N ILE A 181 14.83 -2.43 4.95
CA ILE A 181 15.55 -3.13 6.01
C ILE A 181 17.06 -2.85 5.94
N ARG A 182 17.66 -2.93 4.74
CA ARG A 182 19.08 -2.60 4.53
C ARG A 182 19.42 -1.20 5.01
N ASP A 183 18.65 -0.21 4.60
CA ASP A 183 18.90 1.20 4.93
C ASP A 183 18.87 1.46 6.45
N TYR A 184 18.09 0.70 7.21
CA TYR A 184 18.01 0.80 8.67
C TYR A 184 19.20 0.08 9.35
N LEU A 185 19.60 -1.08 8.82
CA LEU A 185 20.76 -1.82 9.32
C LEU A 185 22.07 -1.04 9.10
N GLU A 186 22.22 -0.36 7.96
CA GLU A 186 23.39 0.47 7.66
C GLU A 186 23.49 1.71 8.58
N LYS A 187 22.36 2.13 9.16
CA LYS A 187 22.31 3.17 10.20
C LYS A 187 22.56 2.63 11.62
N ASN A 188 22.96 1.36 11.76
CA ASN A 188 23.20 0.68 13.04
C ASN A 188 21.98 0.67 13.98
N GLN A 189 20.77 0.58 13.45
CA GLN A 189 19.57 0.45 14.29
C GLN A 189 19.41 -0.96 14.87
N ASN A 190 18.73 -1.06 16.02
CA ASN A 190 18.43 -2.32 16.67
C ASN A 190 17.52 -3.17 15.77
N PRO A 191 17.87 -4.44 15.46
CA PRO A 191 17.04 -5.33 14.64
C PRO A 191 15.58 -5.42 15.06
N ASP A 192 15.27 -5.37 16.35
CA ASP A 192 13.88 -5.48 16.83
C ASP A 192 13.06 -4.22 16.48
N ASP A 193 13.67 -3.04 16.54
CA ASP A 193 13.03 -1.79 16.11
C ASP A 193 12.79 -1.78 14.60
N ILE A 194 13.67 -2.42 13.82
CA ILE A 194 13.51 -2.55 12.36
C ILE A 194 12.30 -3.44 12.05
N VAL A 195 12.11 -4.54 12.77
CA VAL A 195 10.92 -5.39 12.61
C VAL A 195 9.65 -4.57 12.86
N ILE A 196 9.60 -3.80 13.94
CA ILE A 196 8.45 -2.93 14.24
C ILE A 196 8.25 -1.90 13.12
N ALA A 197 9.32 -1.29 12.62
CA ALA A 197 9.25 -0.30 11.54
C ALA A 197 8.73 -0.89 10.23
N VAL A 198 9.17 -2.09 9.84
CA VAL A 198 8.68 -2.81 8.66
C VAL A 198 7.20 -3.14 8.83
N ALA A 199 6.79 -3.68 9.98
CA ALA A 199 5.40 -4.04 10.25
C ALA A 199 4.47 -2.82 10.20
N ASN A 200 4.90 -1.68 10.76
CA ASN A 200 4.11 -0.45 10.73
C ASN A 200 3.99 0.13 9.32
N LYS A 201 5.04 0.03 8.51
CA LYS A 201 5.08 0.60 7.15
C LYS A 201 4.37 -0.30 6.13
N TYR A 202 4.68 -1.59 6.12
CA TYR A 202 4.27 -2.54 5.08
C TYR A 202 3.28 -3.59 5.60
N GLY A 203 3.30 -3.92 6.90
CA GLY A 203 2.44 -4.94 7.51
C GLY A 203 2.96 -6.36 7.32
N TRP A 204 2.02 -7.31 7.28
CA TRP A 204 2.26 -8.72 6.96
C TRP A 204 3.30 -9.45 7.84
N LEU A 205 3.44 -9.03 9.10
CA LEU A 205 4.26 -9.76 10.08
C LEU A 205 3.61 -11.12 10.35
N LYS A 206 4.35 -12.22 10.25
CA LYS A 206 3.78 -13.54 10.49
C LYS A 206 3.36 -13.67 11.96
N ALA A 207 2.19 -14.26 12.20
CA ALA A 207 1.58 -14.36 13.52
C ALA A 207 2.50 -15.01 14.58
N GLU A 208 3.36 -15.96 14.21
CA GLU A 208 4.30 -16.60 15.13
C GLU A 208 5.36 -15.64 15.71
N PHE A 209 5.63 -14.51 15.06
CA PHE A 209 6.56 -13.49 15.55
C PHE A 209 5.85 -12.34 16.26
N ALA A 210 4.55 -12.17 16.04
CA ALA A 210 3.80 -10.99 16.49
C ALA A 210 3.83 -10.79 18.00
N SER A 211 3.96 -11.85 18.79
CA SER A 211 4.07 -11.72 20.25
C SER A 211 5.38 -11.10 20.74
N ASN A 212 6.42 -11.14 19.91
CA ASN A 212 7.74 -10.67 20.29
C ASN A 212 7.87 -9.16 20.01
N TYR A 213 6.90 -8.58 19.31
CA TYR A 213 6.93 -7.20 18.82
C TYR A 213 5.61 -6.51 19.13
N ASN A 214 5.64 -5.31 19.72
CA ASN A 214 4.42 -4.55 20.01
C ASN A 214 3.84 -3.93 18.72
N VAL A 215 3.17 -4.76 17.91
CA VAL A 215 2.66 -4.43 16.57
C VAL A 215 1.13 -4.59 16.53
N ASP A 216 0.45 -3.65 15.87
CA ASP A 216 -1.01 -3.66 15.72
C ASP A 216 -1.51 -4.93 14.99
N VAL A 217 -2.61 -5.50 15.46
CA VAL A 217 -3.18 -6.76 14.94
C VAL A 217 -3.51 -6.68 13.44
N SER A 218 -3.89 -5.50 12.93
CA SER A 218 -4.14 -5.27 11.50
C SER A 218 -2.90 -5.40 10.61
N ARG A 219 -1.71 -5.41 11.21
CA ARG A 219 -0.41 -5.56 10.51
C ARG A 219 0.11 -6.99 10.57
N ILE A 220 -0.62 -7.91 11.21
CA ILE A 220 -0.26 -9.32 11.33
C ILE A 220 -0.88 -10.11 10.17
N TRP A 221 -0.05 -10.86 9.46
CA TRP A 221 -0.52 -11.87 8.50
C TRP A 221 -0.87 -13.16 9.24
N ASN A 222 -2.08 -13.65 9.00
CA ASN A 222 -2.58 -14.91 9.54
C ASN A 222 -3.12 -15.78 8.40
N PRO A 223 -2.55 -16.98 8.15
CA PRO A 223 -2.98 -17.86 7.05
C PRO A 223 -4.41 -18.38 7.20
N ASN A 224 -5.01 -18.26 8.39
CA ASN A 224 -6.37 -18.74 8.69
C ASN A 224 -7.47 -17.67 8.62
N GLN A 225 -7.22 -16.54 7.94
CA GLN A 225 -8.13 -15.38 7.89
C GLN A 225 -9.55 -15.65 7.34
N LEU A 226 -9.83 -16.82 6.77
CA LEU A 226 -11.15 -17.19 6.22
C LEU A 226 -12.24 -17.51 7.26
N GLN A 227 -11.95 -17.51 8.56
CA GLN A 227 -12.99 -17.66 9.60
C GLN A 227 -13.37 -16.35 10.30
N ILE A 228 -12.67 -15.24 10.04
CA ILE A 228 -12.73 -14.05 10.90
C ILE A 228 -13.64 -12.94 10.34
N THR A 229 -13.85 -12.88 9.02
CA THR A 229 -14.47 -11.70 8.40
C THR A 229 -16.00 -11.70 8.33
N LYS A 230 -16.70 -12.78 8.70
CA LYS A 230 -18.18 -12.80 8.75
C LYS A 230 -18.78 -12.54 10.12
N ASP A 231 -18.03 -12.76 11.20
CA ASP A 231 -18.60 -12.73 12.56
C ASP A 231 -18.19 -11.49 13.39
N LEU A 232 -17.31 -10.61 12.89
CA LEU A 232 -16.80 -9.46 13.66
C LEU A 232 -17.52 -8.11 13.40
N ILE A 233 -18.57 -8.07 12.58
CA ILE A 233 -19.36 -6.85 12.38
C ILE A 233 -20.82 -7.10 12.77
N SER A 234 -21.06 -7.57 13.99
CA SER A 234 -22.29 -7.28 14.74
C SER A 234 -22.17 -7.78 16.18
N ASN A 235 -21.75 -6.87 17.07
CA ASN A 235 -21.90 -6.90 18.55
C ASN A 235 -20.89 -7.74 19.38
N GLN A 236 -20.07 -7.05 20.20
CA GLN A 236 -19.55 -7.58 21.48
C GLN A 236 -20.74 -8.02 22.37
N PRO A 237 -20.66 -9.06 23.25
CA PRO A 237 -19.56 -9.36 24.16
C PRO A 237 -19.37 -10.87 24.53
N ASP A 238 -19.39 -11.82 23.59
CA ASP A 238 -19.44 -13.27 23.93
C ASP A 238 -18.21 -14.11 23.56
N LEU A 239 -17.00 -13.52 23.49
CA LEU A 239 -15.76 -14.31 23.29
C LEU A 239 -15.24 -14.98 24.59
N ILE A 240 -16.09 -15.13 25.60
CA ILE A 240 -15.75 -15.74 26.89
C ILE A 240 -16.25 -17.19 26.99
N ASN A 241 -17.18 -17.61 26.11
CA ASN A 241 -17.86 -18.90 26.21
C ASN A 241 -17.45 -19.94 25.15
N THR A 242 -16.47 -19.63 24.31
CA THR A 242 -15.92 -20.62 23.36
C THR A 242 -14.87 -21.50 24.06
N LYS A 243 -14.91 -22.79 23.77
CA LYS A 243 -13.94 -23.77 24.29
C LYS A 243 -12.55 -23.40 23.80
N ALA A 244 -11.56 -23.49 24.70
CA ALA A 244 -10.18 -23.27 24.36
C ALA A 244 -9.69 -24.31 23.36
N THR A 245 -8.88 -23.85 22.42
CA THR A 245 -8.26 -24.64 21.36
C THR A 245 -6.73 -24.56 21.48
N ILE A 246 -6.02 -25.39 20.71
CA ILE A 246 -4.55 -25.44 20.75
C ILE A 246 -3.93 -24.07 20.38
N SER A 247 -4.59 -23.26 19.54
CA SER A 247 -4.14 -21.90 19.24
C SER A 247 -4.18 -20.95 20.43
N ASP A 248 -5.00 -21.25 21.44
CA ASP A 248 -5.18 -20.39 22.63
C ASP A 248 -4.13 -20.66 23.71
N LYS A 249 -3.28 -21.68 23.57
CA LYS A 249 -2.35 -22.10 24.62
C LYS A 249 -1.38 -21.00 25.03
N TYR A 250 -0.90 -20.17 24.09
CA TYR A 250 0.01 -19.07 24.40
C TYR A 250 -0.69 -17.94 25.13
N THR A 251 -1.98 -17.70 24.83
CA THR A 251 -2.84 -16.77 25.59
C THR A 251 -2.98 -17.25 27.03
N ILE A 252 -3.24 -18.55 27.23
CA ILE A 252 -3.34 -19.13 28.58
C ILE A 252 -1.99 -19.06 29.30
N TYR A 253 -0.87 -19.39 28.64
CA TYR A 253 0.46 -19.30 29.28
C TYR A 253 0.80 -17.87 29.72
N SER A 254 0.41 -16.86 28.94
CA SER A 254 0.71 -15.45 29.22
C SER A 254 -0.05 -14.90 30.43
N ALA A 255 -1.11 -15.59 30.87
CA ALA A 255 -1.87 -15.25 32.07
C ALA A 255 -1.13 -15.57 33.38
N PHE A 256 0.01 -16.29 33.31
CA PHE A 256 0.73 -16.76 34.50
C PHE A 256 2.19 -16.33 34.51
N ASN A 257 2.66 -16.03 35.72
CA ASN A 257 4.06 -16.18 36.07
C ASN A 257 4.36 -17.66 36.34
N CYS A 258 5.60 -18.08 36.11
CA CYS A 258 6.07 -19.43 36.38
C CYS A 258 6.00 -19.70 37.90
N PRO A 259 5.16 -20.65 38.35
CA PRO A 259 4.89 -20.84 39.78
C PRO A 259 6.03 -21.56 40.52
N CYS A 260 7.12 -21.93 39.83
CA CYS A 260 8.29 -22.59 40.39
C CYS A 260 8.95 -21.83 41.55
N GLY A 261 8.83 -20.49 41.60
CA GLY A 261 9.49 -19.59 42.56
C GLY A 261 11.03 -19.61 42.56
N LYS A 262 11.66 -20.27 41.58
CA LYS A 262 13.11 -20.53 41.50
C LYS A 262 13.74 -20.11 40.17
N CYS A 263 12.92 -19.61 39.25
CA CYS A 263 13.31 -19.31 37.89
C CYS A 263 13.62 -17.80 37.77
N ALA A 264 14.61 -17.43 36.96
CA ALA A 264 14.87 -16.03 36.62
C ALA A 264 13.95 -15.50 35.50
N VAL A 265 13.27 -16.41 34.79
CA VAL A 265 12.24 -16.09 33.81
C VAL A 265 10.89 -16.18 34.50
N ASP A 266 10.31 -15.00 34.75
CA ASP A 266 9.08 -14.88 35.52
C ASP A 266 7.86 -15.32 34.72
N GLU A 267 7.81 -15.13 33.41
CA GLU A 267 6.62 -15.51 32.62
C GLU A 267 6.56 -17.01 32.34
N LEU A 268 5.40 -17.64 32.58
CA LEU A 268 5.21 -19.05 32.30
C LEU A 268 5.42 -19.35 30.80
N ARG A 269 4.97 -18.44 29.94
CA ARG A 269 5.12 -18.54 28.48
C ARG A 269 6.57 -18.80 28.06
N ASP A 270 7.52 -18.08 28.64
CA ASP A 270 8.93 -18.11 28.23
C ASP A 270 9.77 -19.07 29.08
N CYS A 271 9.27 -19.45 30.25
CA CYS A 271 9.96 -20.37 31.14
C CYS A 271 9.91 -21.82 30.62
N THR A 272 11.03 -22.54 30.70
CA THR A 272 11.19 -23.94 30.24
C THR A 272 11.64 -24.89 31.35
N CYS A 273 11.45 -24.48 32.60
CA CYS A 273 11.99 -25.23 33.73
C CYS A 273 11.24 -26.52 34.05
N ASN A 274 12.00 -27.50 34.58
CA ASN A 274 11.56 -28.87 34.82
C ASN A 274 11.48 -29.27 36.30
N HIS A 275 11.53 -28.29 37.21
CA HIS A 275 11.31 -28.54 38.64
C HIS A 275 9.85 -28.91 38.92
N PRO A 276 9.53 -29.46 40.12
CA PRO A 276 8.14 -29.58 40.58
C PRO A 276 7.43 -28.22 40.55
N ASN A 277 6.19 -28.20 40.05
CA ASN A 277 5.42 -26.97 39.77
C ASN A 277 6.13 -26.03 38.78
N GLY A 278 7.03 -26.58 37.96
CA GLY A 278 7.78 -25.85 36.93
C GLY A 278 7.00 -25.70 35.63
N ALA A 279 7.53 -24.88 34.73
CA ALA A 279 6.88 -24.52 33.49
C ALA A 279 6.56 -25.72 32.60
N THR A 280 7.42 -26.75 32.53
CA THR A 280 7.13 -27.97 31.76
C THR A 280 5.89 -28.69 32.28
N GLU A 281 5.75 -28.80 33.60
CA GLU A 281 4.60 -29.47 34.24
C GLU A 281 3.31 -28.69 34.02
N VAL A 282 3.36 -27.37 34.25
CA VAL A 282 2.18 -26.49 34.11
C VAL A 282 1.73 -26.40 32.65
N LYS A 283 2.66 -26.23 31.70
CA LYS A 283 2.33 -26.19 30.26
C LYS A 283 1.71 -27.50 29.78
N LYS A 284 2.26 -28.65 30.20
CA LYS A 284 1.70 -29.96 29.88
C LYS A 284 0.27 -30.10 30.41
N PHE A 285 0.03 -29.67 31.65
CA PHE A 285 -1.31 -29.69 32.23
C PHE A 285 -2.30 -28.78 31.49
N ILE A 286 -1.87 -27.59 31.05
CA ILE A 286 -2.68 -26.70 30.21
C ILE A 286 -3.02 -27.38 28.88
N ASP A 287 -2.02 -27.97 28.21
CA ASP A 287 -2.21 -28.67 26.94
C ASP A 287 -3.21 -29.84 27.10
N GLU A 288 -3.14 -30.60 28.20
CA GLU A 288 -4.12 -31.63 28.54
C GLU A 288 -5.54 -31.05 28.67
N LYS A 289 -5.72 -29.93 29.38
CA LYS A 289 -7.02 -29.29 29.57
C LYS A 289 -7.62 -28.72 28.28
N ILE A 290 -6.78 -28.20 27.39
CA ILE A 290 -7.20 -27.79 26.04
C ILE A 290 -7.66 -29.00 25.24
N ASN A 291 -6.89 -30.09 25.27
CA ASN A 291 -7.19 -31.31 24.50
C ASN A 291 -8.45 -32.06 24.99
N GLU A 292 -8.87 -31.84 26.23
CA GLU A 292 -10.17 -32.32 26.73
C GLU A 292 -11.36 -31.66 26.00
N ASN A 293 -11.15 -30.56 25.24
CA ASN A 293 -12.17 -29.85 24.47
C ASN A 293 -13.44 -29.54 25.29
N LYS A 294 -13.24 -29.25 26.58
CA LYS A 294 -14.32 -29.08 27.55
C LYS A 294 -14.37 -27.66 28.10
N TYR A 295 -13.22 -27.06 28.32
CA TYR A 295 -13.07 -25.83 29.09
C TYR A 295 -12.84 -24.61 28.18
N THR A 296 -13.32 -23.45 28.59
CA THR A 296 -12.98 -22.15 27.98
C THR A 296 -11.59 -21.68 28.43
N ILE A 297 -11.05 -20.64 27.78
CA ILE A 297 -9.76 -20.04 28.17
C ILE A 297 -9.78 -19.64 29.66
N ASN A 298 -10.84 -18.96 30.10
CA ASN A 298 -10.97 -18.48 31.48
C ASN A 298 -11.11 -19.64 32.48
N GLU A 299 -11.87 -20.68 32.13
CA GLU A 299 -11.99 -21.87 32.98
C GLU A 299 -10.65 -22.60 33.13
N ILE A 300 -9.86 -22.71 32.05
CA ILE A 300 -8.51 -23.29 32.15
C ILE A 300 -7.61 -22.41 33.01
N VAL A 301 -7.66 -21.09 32.84
CA VAL A 301 -6.91 -20.16 33.69
C VAL A 301 -7.28 -20.35 35.16
N ASP A 302 -8.56 -20.42 35.50
CA ASP A 302 -8.97 -20.58 36.90
C ASP A 302 -8.59 -21.96 37.46
N ILE A 303 -8.69 -23.04 36.66
CA ILE A 303 -8.24 -24.39 37.05
C ILE A 303 -6.73 -24.40 37.31
N VAL A 304 -5.94 -23.74 36.46
CA VAL A 304 -4.47 -23.69 36.59
C VAL A 304 -4.08 -22.84 37.80
N ASP A 305 -4.71 -21.70 38.01
CA ASP A 305 -4.45 -20.83 39.17
C ASP A 305 -4.81 -21.52 40.48
N GLN A 306 -5.95 -22.23 40.52
CA GLN A 306 -6.34 -23.01 41.69
C GLN A 306 -5.34 -24.13 42.01
N LYS A 307 -4.70 -24.72 40.99
CA LYS A 307 -3.79 -25.87 41.16
C LYS A 307 -2.33 -25.45 41.42
N TYR A 308 -1.83 -24.46 40.69
CA TYR A 308 -0.42 -24.07 40.69
C TYR A 308 -0.18 -22.61 41.11
N GLY A 309 -1.22 -21.78 41.12
CA GLY A 309 -1.11 -20.34 41.36
C GLY A 309 -0.41 -19.59 40.23
N GLY A 310 0.11 -18.40 40.55
CA GLY A 310 0.96 -17.61 39.65
C GLY A 310 0.18 -16.80 38.62
N LYS A 311 -1.16 -16.75 38.66
CA LYS A 311 -1.94 -15.86 37.79
C LYS A 311 -1.52 -14.40 38.00
N LYS A 312 -1.28 -13.70 36.89
CA LYS A 312 -0.95 -12.27 36.92
C LYS A 312 -2.22 -11.49 37.32
N ILE A 313 -2.06 -10.55 38.24
CA ILE A 313 -3.13 -9.64 38.71
C ILE A 313 -3.19 -8.43 37.79
#